data_AF-S4PWG4-F1
#
_entry.id   AF-S4PWG4-F1
#
_cell.length_a   1.000
_cell.length_b   1.000
_cell.length_c   1.000
_cell.angle_alpha   90.00
_cell.angle_beta   90.00
_cell.angle_gamma   90.00
#
_symmetry.space_group_name_H-M   'P 1'
#
loop_
_entity.id
_entity.type
_entity.pdbx_description
1 polymer ?
#
loop_
_entity_poly.entity_id
_entity_poly.type
_entity_poly.pdbx_seq_one_letter_code
_entity_poly.pdbx_strand_id
1 'polypeptide(L)'
;MPTIEKTVPEDDEDYIISRAKEAHKHNIYSAKAWMLTAKTLFPSNFKIQFEAYLMEKQSGNVQEAAECFSSLMSSRQNIPDLLLEISAIANALKSNEPSFLSQMFDNICPDIQLTILRTSVENSDDTMEHCRLLVLLLKKFPQLGVDSLVKTLINTEKFFYDNRYARLLVVETLPLLHSLESPRLLQRLVVKAIDFYNSYVFDETEHDISDPWQRLYGVLELLGRQLGWDSYLVNYGNSLNKESYYQKLLLSRNIEDCRQILYCGIVFFLRSLYEHKSLKGNHILVEALADPDLPPSKRKKGDIEVTGVSAHQFQAAANCWELLHSNEVITREFMKLTSQIQVKPWLEGFSDELALYKGRYNEANTSMTNNLTTIISRVSVNFFQHNYLACIENMLAALPLLPAVEGVLESDLIVGGNHRHLHFLPITKVAIMHYFCTLLIKILLKTGNNSDLTYGHMLVLMQLGWPQEESVFINIMEAIRKKGVFHYHLFPAYIIHIDILEELSFIWNEQGKNIALDILPNSQQHLGQRRIGTRGADKGVKEDFKQAMKAQVARSNESILNLIIQFITSERSYFLQVQSL
;
A
#
# COMPACT_ATOMS: atom_id res chain seq x y z
N MET A 1 48.65 -83.39 -19.84
CA MET A 1 48.31 -82.17 -20.59
C MET A 1 47.00 -81.63 -20.05
N PRO A 2 47.02 -80.53 -19.29
CA PRO A 2 45.81 -79.78 -18.99
C PRO A 2 45.63 -78.67 -20.02
N THR A 3 44.41 -78.68 -20.55
CA THR A 3 43.69 -77.71 -21.37
C THR A 3 44.02 -76.25 -21.13
N ILE A 4 44.46 -75.58 -22.20
CA ILE A 4 44.42 -74.11 -22.34
C ILE A 4 42.94 -73.73 -22.40
N GLU A 5 42.43 -73.13 -21.33
CA GLU A 5 41.16 -72.41 -21.35
C GLU A 5 41.31 -71.23 -22.31
N LYS A 6 40.55 -71.28 -23.40
CA LYS A 6 40.37 -70.15 -24.32
C LYS A 6 39.71 -69.02 -23.54
N THR A 7 40.50 -68.05 -23.09
CA THR A 7 39.98 -66.74 -22.73
C THR A 7 39.39 -66.12 -23.99
N VAL A 8 38.15 -65.66 -23.85
CA VAL A 8 37.39 -64.85 -24.82
C VAL A 8 38.32 -63.77 -25.39
N PRO A 9 38.27 -63.43 -26.69
CA PRO A 9 39.03 -62.30 -27.20
C PRO A 9 38.50 -61.04 -26.52
N GLU A 10 39.25 -60.50 -25.56
CA GLU A 10 39.05 -59.10 -25.16
C GLU A 10 39.36 -58.28 -26.41
N ASP A 11 38.40 -57.48 -26.89
CA ASP A 11 38.66 -56.53 -27.97
C ASP A 11 39.90 -55.72 -27.60
N ASP A 12 40.84 -55.56 -28.54
CA ASP A 12 42.15 -54.90 -28.31
C ASP A 12 42.01 -53.52 -27.63
N GLU A 13 40.86 -52.87 -27.85
CA GLU A 13 40.44 -51.61 -27.26
C GLU A 13 40.20 -51.70 -25.74
N ASP A 14 39.50 -52.73 -25.28
CA ASP A 14 39.16 -52.95 -23.87
C ASP A 14 40.42 -53.40 -23.08
N TYR A 15 41.34 -54.13 -23.73
CA TYR A 15 42.64 -54.49 -23.16
C TYR A 15 43.52 -53.26 -22.89
N ILE A 16 43.60 -52.31 -23.85
CA ILE A 16 44.41 -51.11 -23.66
C ILE A 16 43.81 -50.20 -22.59
N ILE A 17 42.47 -50.11 -22.50
CA ILE A 17 41.77 -49.36 -21.46
C ILE A 17 42.01 -49.98 -20.07
N SER A 18 41.95 -51.31 -19.93
CA SER A 18 42.19 -51.98 -18.65
C SER A 18 43.62 -51.77 -18.16
N ARG A 19 44.60 -51.81 -19.07
CA ARG A 19 46.01 -51.51 -18.79
C ARG A 19 46.25 -50.05 -18.40
N ALA A 20 45.57 -49.10 -19.04
CA ALA A 20 45.64 -47.69 -18.68
C ALA A 20 45.10 -47.45 -17.25
N LYS A 21 43.98 -48.10 -16.88
CA LYS A 21 43.39 -48.04 -15.52
C LYS A 21 44.28 -48.66 -14.45
N GLU A 22 44.91 -49.79 -14.75
CA GLU A 22 45.86 -50.44 -13.84
C GLU A 22 47.11 -49.57 -13.63
N ALA A 23 47.64 -48.99 -14.70
CA ALA A 23 48.78 -48.07 -14.64
C ALA A 23 48.45 -46.80 -13.83
N HIS A 24 47.22 -46.29 -13.91
CA HIS A 24 46.78 -45.09 -13.19
C HIS A 24 46.88 -45.25 -11.66
N LYS A 25 46.69 -46.46 -11.12
CA LYS A 25 46.83 -46.74 -9.68
C LYS A 25 48.26 -46.56 -9.15
N HIS A 26 49.25 -46.66 -10.04
CA HIS A 26 50.67 -46.65 -9.66
C HIS A 26 51.41 -45.42 -10.16
N ASN A 27 51.07 -44.89 -11.33
CA ASN A 27 51.72 -43.72 -11.92
C ASN A 27 50.82 -43.05 -12.99
N ILE A 28 50.55 -41.75 -12.81
CA ILE A 28 49.70 -40.96 -13.72
C ILE A 28 50.33 -40.83 -15.12
N TYR A 29 51.67 -40.73 -15.21
CA TYR A 29 52.37 -40.54 -16.49
C TYR A 29 52.39 -41.80 -17.35
N SER A 30 52.51 -42.98 -16.74
CA SER A 30 52.43 -44.25 -17.48
C SER A 30 51.02 -44.47 -18.01
N ALA A 31 50.00 -44.10 -17.24
CA ALA A 31 48.61 -44.15 -17.66
C ALA A 31 48.33 -43.20 -18.84
N LYS A 32 48.90 -41.98 -18.82
CA LYS A 32 48.84 -41.04 -19.95
C LYS A 32 49.53 -41.58 -21.21
N ALA A 33 50.68 -42.27 -21.08
CA ALA A 33 51.38 -42.89 -22.21
C ALA A 33 50.57 -44.02 -22.86
N TRP A 34 49.91 -44.87 -22.04
CA TRP A 34 48.97 -45.87 -22.53
C TRP A 34 47.79 -45.24 -23.26
N MET A 35 47.22 -44.16 -22.70
CA MET A 35 46.09 -43.47 -23.33
C MET A 35 46.46 -42.74 -24.62
N LEU A 36 47.67 -42.17 -24.70
CA LEU A 36 48.20 -41.59 -25.93
C LEU A 36 48.35 -42.66 -27.02
N THR A 37 48.87 -43.84 -26.65
CA THR A 37 49.01 -44.99 -27.54
C THR A 37 47.63 -45.46 -28.04
N ALA A 38 46.65 -45.54 -27.15
CA ALA A 38 45.26 -45.88 -27.47
C ALA A 38 44.65 -44.87 -28.47
N LYS A 39 44.83 -43.56 -28.24
CA LYS A 39 44.36 -42.49 -29.14
C LYS A 39 45.00 -42.56 -30.53
N THR A 40 46.28 -42.96 -30.62
CA THR A 40 46.96 -43.10 -31.92
C THR A 40 46.52 -44.34 -32.69
N LEU A 41 46.24 -45.45 -31.99
CA LEU A 41 45.81 -46.70 -32.62
C LEU A 41 44.33 -46.68 -33.03
N PHE A 42 43.48 -46.02 -32.24
CA PHE A 42 42.04 -45.98 -32.43
C PHE A 42 41.50 -44.54 -32.34
N PRO A 43 41.88 -43.65 -33.29
CA PRO A 43 41.58 -42.23 -33.21
C PRO A 43 40.09 -41.87 -33.30
N SER A 44 39.24 -42.75 -33.84
CA SER A 44 37.80 -42.54 -34.00
C SER A 44 36.94 -43.29 -32.98
N ASN A 45 37.55 -43.99 -32.01
CA ASN A 45 36.81 -44.82 -31.07
C ASN A 45 36.35 -44.04 -29.84
N PHE A 46 35.04 -43.99 -29.65
CA PHE A 46 34.37 -43.32 -28.52
C PHE A 46 34.86 -43.81 -27.15
N LYS A 47 35.02 -45.12 -26.92
CA LYS A 47 35.39 -45.68 -25.59
C LYS A 47 36.74 -45.14 -25.11
N ILE A 48 37.71 -45.08 -26.03
CA ILE A 48 39.08 -44.62 -25.75
C ILE A 48 39.11 -43.11 -25.54
N GLN A 49 38.38 -42.35 -26.37
CA GLN A 49 38.27 -40.90 -26.20
C GLN A 49 37.56 -40.51 -24.90
N PHE A 50 36.51 -41.24 -24.51
CA PHE A 50 35.77 -41.00 -23.27
C PHE A 50 36.59 -41.35 -22.03
N GLU A 51 37.33 -42.47 -22.07
CA GLU A 51 38.25 -42.83 -20.98
C GLU A 51 39.39 -41.82 -20.84
N ALA A 52 39.91 -41.29 -21.95
CA ALA A 52 40.90 -40.22 -21.91
C ALA A 52 40.37 -38.94 -21.25
N TYR A 53 39.12 -38.59 -21.50
CA TYR A 53 38.44 -37.49 -20.81
C TYR A 53 38.31 -37.77 -19.31
N LEU A 54 37.86 -38.96 -18.91
CA LEU A 54 37.72 -39.34 -17.50
C LEU A 54 39.05 -39.29 -16.74
N MET A 55 40.15 -39.70 -17.39
CA MET A 55 41.49 -39.62 -16.82
C MET A 55 41.97 -38.18 -16.64
N GLU A 56 41.67 -37.28 -17.57
CA GLU A 56 42.03 -35.86 -17.42
C GLU A 56 41.13 -35.12 -16.40
N LYS A 57 39.88 -35.55 -16.25
CA LYS A 57 39.00 -35.11 -15.17
C LYS A 57 39.52 -35.52 -13.79
N GLN A 58 40.00 -36.76 -13.65
CA GLN A 58 40.58 -37.27 -12.39
C GLN A 58 41.94 -36.64 -12.07
N SER A 59 42.70 -36.22 -13.07
CA SER A 59 44.00 -35.57 -12.90
C SER A 59 43.89 -34.07 -12.57
N GLY A 60 42.71 -33.46 -12.67
CA GLY A 60 42.48 -32.05 -12.39
C GLY A 60 42.92 -31.10 -13.51
N ASN A 61 43.17 -31.62 -14.71
CA ASN A 61 43.64 -30.83 -15.86
C ASN A 61 42.46 -30.24 -16.65
N VAL A 62 42.11 -28.99 -16.33
CA VAL A 62 40.91 -28.31 -16.86
C VAL A 62 40.98 -28.08 -18.38
N GLN A 63 42.16 -27.70 -18.90
CA GLN A 63 42.34 -27.37 -20.32
C GLN A 63 42.31 -28.62 -21.21
N GLU A 64 43.11 -29.64 -20.89
CA GLU A 64 43.11 -30.87 -21.68
C GLU A 64 41.78 -31.63 -21.58
N ALA A 65 41.08 -31.56 -20.43
CA ALA A 65 39.75 -32.12 -20.28
C ALA A 65 38.73 -31.40 -21.20
N ALA A 66 38.78 -30.07 -21.30
CA ALA A 66 37.91 -29.28 -22.17
C ALA A 66 38.15 -29.58 -23.67
N GLU A 67 39.41 -29.74 -24.08
CA GLU A 67 39.77 -30.12 -25.45
C GLU A 67 39.30 -31.54 -25.79
N CYS A 68 39.54 -32.51 -24.89
CA CYS A 68 39.09 -33.89 -25.06
C CYS A 68 37.55 -33.94 -25.17
N PHE A 69 36.85 -33.21 -24.31
CA PHE A 69 35.39 -33.15 -24.34
C PHE A 69 34.85 -32.45 -25.60
N SER A 70 35.53 -31.41 -26.08
CA SER A 70 35.18 -30.73 -27.34
C SER A 70 35.32 -31.66 -28.55
N SER A 71 36.36 -32.51 -28.56
CA SER A 71 36.56 -33.51 -29.61
C SER A 71 35.48 -34.60 -29.58
N LEU A 72 35.06 -35.04 -28.38
CA LEU A 72 33.97 -36.00 -28.17
C LEU A 72 32.61 -35.45 -28.64
N MET A 73 32.31 -34.18 -28.32
CA MET A 73 31.07 -33.54 -28.77
C MET A 73 31.03 -33.35 -30.30
N SER A 74 32.19 -33.20 -30.94
CA SER A 74 32.30 -33.05 -32.39
C SER A 74 32.13 -34.38 -33.14
N SER A 75 32.52 -35.51 -32.54
CA SER A 75 32.43 -36.83 -33.18
C SER A 75 31.01 -37.43 -33.18
N ARG A 76 30.10 -36.92 -32.34
CA ARG A 76 28.66 -37.28 -32.25
C ARG A 76 28.35 -38.78 -32.10
N GLN A 77 29.28 -39.58 -31.59
CA GLN A 77 29.07 -41.00 -31.29
C GLN A 77 28.65 -41.18 -29.82
N ASN A 78 27.74 -42.12 -29.53
CA ASN A 78 27.23 -42.46 -28.18
C ASN A 78 26.81 -41.28 -27.29
N ILE A 79 25.78 -40.57 -27.75
CA ILE A 79 25.11 -39.48 -27.04
C ILE A 79 24.66 -39.87 -25.60
N PRO A 80 24.14 -41.08 -25.28
CA PRO A 80 23.61 -41.39 -23.95
C PRO A 80 24.63 -41.28 -22.78
N ASP A 81 25.87 -41.73 -22.99
CA ASP A 81 26.92 -41.67 -21.96
C ASP A 81 27.43 -40.23 -21.77
N LEU A 82 27.42 -39.44 -22.84
CA LEU A 82 27.69 -38.01 -22.81
C LEU A 82 26.59 -37.22 -22.06
N LEU A 83 25.33 -37.66 -22.09
CA LEU A 83 24.21 -36.98 -21.40
C LEU A 83 24.41 -36.94 -19.88
N LEU A 84 24.99 -37.98 -19.27
CA LEU A 84 25.29 -38.01 -17.84
C LEU A 84 26.34 -36.96 -17.46
N GLU A 85 27.37 -36.77 -18.28
CA GLU A 85 28.39 -35.75 -18.07
C GLU A 85 27.87 -34.34 -18.41
N ILE A 86 27.06 -34.20 -19.45
CA ILE A 86 26.37 -32.96 -19.81
C ILE A 86 25.45 -32.50 -18.67
N SER A 87 24.67 -33.40 -18.07
CA SER A 87 23.81 -33.08 -16.92
C SER A 87 24.62 -32.74 -15.67
N ALA A 88 25.78 -33.40 -15.44
CA ALA A 88 26.68 -33.06 -14.34
C ALA A 88 27.30 -31.66 -14.51
N ILE A 89 27.73 -31.30 -15.73
CA ILE A 89 28.20 -29.94 -16.07
C ILE A 89 27.07 -28.93 -15.87
N ALA A 90 25.87 -29.23 -16.37
CA ALA A 90 24.71 -28.36 -16.24
C ALA A 90 24.32 -28.13 -14.77
N ASN A 91 24.40 -29.15 -13.92
CA ASN A 91 24.17 -29.04 -12.48
C ASN A 91 25.28 -28.25 -11.76
N ALA A 92 26.52 -28.44 -12.17
CA ALA A 92 27.67 -27.71 -11.64
C ALA A 92 27.67 -26.22 -12.04
N LEU A 93 27.08 -25.87 -13.19
CA LEU A 93 26.84 -24.48 -13.61
C LEU A 93 25.68 -23.83 -12.83
N LYS A 94 24.73 -24.61 -12.30
CA LYS A 94 23.63 -24.10 -11.45
C LYS A 94 24.11 -23.71 -10.05
N SER A 95 25.09 -24.42 -9.49
CA SER A 95 25.72 -24.03 -8.23
C SER A 95 26.62 -22.83 -8.47
N ASN A 96 26.39 -21.72 -7.77
CA ASN A 96 27.27 -20.54 -7.78
C ASN A 96 28.71 -20.79 -7.25
N GLU A 97 29.06 -22.05 -6.93
CA GLU A 97 30.38 -22.44 -6.46
C GLU A 97 31.31 -22.78 -7.64
N PRO A 98 32.58 -22.31 -7.62
CA PRO A 98 33.55 -22.62 -8.67
C PRO A 98 33.95 -24.09 -8.59
N SER A 99 33.24 -24.93 -9.33
CA SER A 99 33.56 -26.34 -9.51
C SER A 99 34.51 -26.56 -10.69
N PHE A 100 35.26 -27.67 -10.67
CA PHE A 100 36.10 -28.11 -11.79
C PHE A 100 35.34 -28.11 -13.13
N LEU A 101 34.07 -28.52 -13.12
CA LEU A 101 33.21 -28.58 -14.29
C LEU A 101 32.80 -27.18 -14.81
N SER A 102 32.65 -26.19 -13.93
CA SER A 102 32.39 -24.79 -14.32
C SER A 102 33.62 -24.18 -15.01
N GLN A 103 34.82 -24.42 -14.46
CA GLN A 103 36.09 -23.98 -15.06
C GLN A 103 36.38 -24.71 -16.38
N MET A 104 36.03 -26.00 -16.48
CA MET A 104 36.12 -26.76 -17.71
C MET A 104 35.20 -26.18 -18.78
N PHE A 105 33.94 -25.88 -18.42
CA PHE A 105 32.98 -25.29 -19.33
C PHE A 105 33.48 -23.96 -19.92
N ASP A 106 34.08 -23.09 -19.11
CA ASP A 106 34.60 -21.79 -19.57
C ASP A 106 35.77 -21.92 -20.56
N ASN A 107 36.49 -23.06 -20.59
CA ASN A 107 37.57 -23.34 -21.55
C ASN A 107 37.09 -24.02 -22.85
N ILE A 108 35.80 -24.35 -22.98
CA ILE A 108 35.21 -24.97 -24.17
C ILE A 108 34.82 -23.89 -25.21
N CYS A 109 34.88 -24.22 -26.50
CA CYS A 109 34.44 -23.33 -27.57
C CYS A 109 32.95 -22.93 -27.44
N PRO A 110 32.56 -21.68 -27.73
CA PRO A 110 31.18 -21.18 -27.58
C PRO A 110 30.12 -22.02 -28.32
N ASP A 111 30.43 -22.56 -29.50
CA ASP A 111 29.51 -23.40 -30.29
C ASP A 111 29.21 -24.74 -29.60
N ILE A 112 30.19 -25.29 -28.89
CA ILE A 112 30.07 -26.56 -28.17
C ILE A 112 29.40 -26.31 -26.82
N GLN A 113 29.73 -25.23 -26.11
CA GLN A 113 29.02 -24.77 -24.91
C GLN A 113 27.51 -24.65 -25.15
N LEU A 114 27.14 -24.07 -26.29
CA LEU A 114 25.76 -23.94 -26.73
C LEU A 114 25.08 -25.28 -27.02
N THR A 115 25.81 -26.20 -27.66
CA THR A 115 25.31 -27.54 -27.96
C THR A 115 25.06 -28.33 -26.66
N ILE A 116 25.99 -28.26 -25.70
CA ILE A 116 25.86 -28.88 -24.36
C ILE A 116 24.60 -28.38 -23.64
N LEU A 117 24.40 -27.05 -23.60
CA LEU A 117 23.25 -26.46 -22.93
C LEU A 117 21.93 -26.78 -23.65
N ARG A 118 21.91 -26.76 -25.00
CA ARG A 118 20.73 -27.17 -25.78
C ARG A 118 20.36 -28.63 -25.53
N THR A 119 21.34 -29.52 -25.55
CA THR A 119 21.12 -30.95 -25.29
C THR A 119 20.71 -31.21 -23.84
N SER A 120 21.18 -30.41 -22.87
CA SER A 120 20.70 -30.48 -21.47
C SER A 120 19.24 -30.04 -21.33
N VAL A 121 18.85 -29.01 -22.09
CA VAL A 121 17.48 -28.49 -22.13
C VAL A 121 16.52 -29.48 -22.80
N GLU A 122 16.94 -30.14 -23.88
CA GLU A 122 16.12 -31.12 -24.63
C GLU A 122 15.88 -32.41 -23.85
N ASN A 123 16.82 -32.80 -22.97
CA ASN A 123 16.76 -34.05 -22.20
C ASN A 123 16.41 -33.85 -20.70
N SER A 124 15.88 -32.68 -20.33
CA SER A 124 15.43 -32.43 -18.96
C SER A 124 14.06 -33.04 -18.71
N ASP A 125 13.95 -33.95 -17.73
CA ASP A 125 12.69 -34.61 -17.36
C ASP A 125 11.75 -33.71 -16.53
N ASP A 126 12.30 -32.73 -15.80
CA ASP A 126 11.53 -31.79 -14.97
C ASP A 126 11.37 -30.42 -15.65
N THR A 127 10.14 -29.89 -15.65
CA THR A 127 9.81 -28.58 -16.21
C THR A 127 10.49 -27.44 -15.48
N MET A 128 10.76 -27.56 -14.17
CA MET A 128 11.52 -26.54 -13.42
C MET A 128 12.99 -26.53 -13.80
N GLU A 129 13.58 -27.71 -13.94
CA GLU A 129 14.97 -27.85 -14.38
C GLU A 129 15.15 -27.36 -15.80
N HIS A 130 14.21 -27.68 -16.67
CA HIS A 130 14.13 -27.13 -18.01
C HIS A 130 14.18 -25.61 -17.99
N CYS A 131 13.32 -24.95 -17.20
CA CYS A 131 13.27 -23.48 -17.12
C CYS A 131 14.56 -22.88 -16.55
N ARG A 132 15.17 -23.46 -15.51
CA ARG A 132 16.43 -22.99 -14.92
C ARG A 132 17.61 -23.10 -15.89
N LEU A 133 17.70 -24.22 -16.62
CA LEU A 133 18.73 -24.43 -17.64
C LEU A 133 18.56 -23.45 -18.80
N LEU A 134 17.32 -23.16 -19.17
CA LEU A 134 16.98 -22.22 -20.22
C LEU A 134 17.30 -20.77 -19.80
N VAL A 135 17.10 -20.40 -18.53
CA VAL A 135 17.61 -19.13 -17.94
C VAL A 135 19.13 -19.05 -18.00
N LEU A 136 19.82 -20.12 -17.63
CA LEU A 136 21.28 -20.17 -17.66
C LEU A 136 21.83 -20.01 -19.09
N LEU A 137 21.16 -20.62 -20.07
CA LEU A 137 21.44 -20.44 -21.49
C LEU A 137 21.26 -18.98 -21.91
N LEU A 138 20.20 -18.29 -21.49
CA LEU A 138 20.00 -16.86 -21.80
C LEU A 138 21.02 -15.95 -21.11
N LYS A 139 21.44 -16.26 -19.88
CA LYS A 139 22.48 -15.49 -19.16
C LYS A 139 23.83 -15.57 -19.89
N LYS A 140 24.23 -16.76 -20.36
CA LYS A 140 25.51 -16.99 -21.05
C LYS A 140 25.46 -16.62 -22.55
N PHE A 141 24.30 -16.75 -23.21
CA PHE A 141 24.12 -16.51 -24.64
C PHE A 141 22.88 -15.65 -24.95
N PRO A 142 22.94 -14.32 -24.76
CA PRO A 142 21.80 -13.41 -24.96
C PRO A 142 21.28 -13.33 -26.40
N GLN A 143 22.10 -13.73 -27.38
CA GLN A 143 21.81 -13.59 -28.82
C GLN A 143 20.94 -14.71 -29.39
N LEU A 144 20.73 -15.80 -28.64
CA LEU A 144 19.98 -16.96 -29.13
C LEU A 144 18.52 -16.92 -28.69
N GLY A 145 17.70 -16.34 -29.56
CA GLY A 145 16.30 -16.72 -29.74
C GLY A 145 15.47 -16.86 -28.46
N VAL A 146 15.25 -15.74 -27.79
CA VAL A 146 14.40 -15.55 -26.60
C VAL A 146 12.94 -16.06 -26.80
N ASP A 147 12.53 -16.19 -28.05
CA ASP A 147 11.14 -16.39 -28.46
C ASP A 147 10.57 -17.79 -28.16
N SER A 148 11.39 -18.85 -28.15
CA SER A 148 10.93 -20.21 -27.79
C SER A 148 10.74 -20.37 -26.28
N LEU A 149 11.66 -19.84 -25.47
CA LEU A 149 11.61 -19.87 -24.01
C LEU A 149 10.37 -19.15 -23.48
N VAL A 150 10.10 -17.95 -23.99
CA VAL A 150 8.96 -17.16 -23.51
C VAL A 150 7.63 -17.80 -23.94
N LYS A 151 7.57 -18.43 -25.13
CA LYS A 151 6.38 -19.19 -25.55
C LYS A 151 6.16 -20.44 -24.70
N THR A 152 7.21 -21.19 -24.37
CA THR A 152 7.12 -22.38 -23.51
C THR A 152 6.71 -22.01 -22.09
N LEU A 153 7.29 -20.95 -21.52
CA LEU A 153 6.93 -20.44 -20.19
C LEU A 153 5.52 -19.82 -20.16
N ILE A 154 5.05 -19.15 -21.21
CA ILE A 154 3.71 -18.57 -21.22
C ILE A 154 2.62 -19.62 -21.48
N ASN A 155 2.90 -20.67 -22.25
CA ASN A 155 1.93 -21.74 -22.53
C ASN A 155 1.76 -22.70 -21.35
N THR A 156 2.70 -22.72 -20.40
CA THR A 156 2.59 -23.45 -19.13
C THR A 156 1.78 -22.70 -18.07
N GLU A 157 0.66 -22.07 -18.48
CA GLU A 157 -0.30 -21.36 -17.59
C GLU A 157 -0.71 -22.17 -16.35
N LYS A 158 -0.65 -23.51 -16.43
CA LYS A 158 -0.99 -24.43 -15.33
C LYS A 158 0.02 -24.42 -14.16
N PHE A 159 1.23 -23.92 -14.34
CA PHE A 159 2.31 -23.96 -13.33
C PHE A 159 2.49 -22.64 -12.55
N PHE A 160 1.77 -21.59 -12.92
CA PHE A 160 1.89 -20.25 -12.31
C PHE A 160 1.14 -20.07 -11.00
N TYR A 161 0.47 -21.11 -10.50
CA TYR A 161 -0.03 -21.11 -9.12
C TYR A 161 1.11 -21.29 -8.09
N ASP A 162 2.30 -21.70 -8.53
CA ASP A 162 3.48 -21.84 -7.67
C ASP A 162 4.39 -20.60 -7.83
N ASN A 163 4.50 -19.81 -6.75
CA ASN A 163 5.28 -18.57 -6.66
C ASN A 163 6.72 -18.72 -7.15
N ARG A 164 7.28 -19.93 -7.12
CA ARG A 164 8.65 -20.24 -7.56
C ARG A 164 8.85 -20.06 -9.07
N TYR A 165 7.88 -20.40 -9.90
CA TYR A 165 7.96 -20.23 -11.35
C TYR A 165 7.70 -18.78 -11.78
N ALA A 166 6.75 -18.12 -11.11
CA ALA A 166 6.50 -16.70 -11.32
C ALA A 166 7.73 -15.85 -10.95
N ARG A 167 8.41 -16.19 -9.84
CA ARG A 167 9.68 -15.57 -9.44
C ARG A 167 10.79 -15.79 -10.46
N LEU A 168 10.98 -17.02 -10.95
CA LEU A 168 11.97 -17.32 -11.98
C LEU A 168 11.71 -16.52 -13.26
N LEU A 169 10.46 -16.42 -13.70
CA LEU A 169 10.08 -15.63 -14.87
C LEU A 169 10.32 -14.13 -14.63
N VAL A 170 9.72 -13.56 -13.58
CA VAL A 170 9.66 -12.11 -13.40
C VAL A 170 11.00 -11.53 -12.93
N VAL A 171 11.73 -12.26 -12.09
CA VAL A 171 12.98 -11.77 -11.48
C VAL A 171 14.20 -12.19 -12.28
N GLU A 172 14.21 -13.39 -12.88
CA GLU A 172 15.40 -13.89 -13.57
C GLU A 172 15.30 -13.88 -15.09
N THR A 173 14.14 -14.17 -15.70
CA THR A 173 14.04 -14.21 -17.17
C THR A 173 13.73 -12.84 -17.77
N LEU A 174 12.78 -12.07 -17.21
CA LEU A 174 12.33 -10.80 -17.77
C LEU A 174 13.47 -9.78 -17.95
N PRO A 175 14.39 -9.56 -16.97
CA PRO A 175 15.47 -8.59 -17.14
C PRO A 175 16.48 -8.95 -18.24
N LEU A 176 16.50 -10.21 -18.70
CA LEU A 176 17.42 -10.71 -19.71
C LEU A 176 16.87 -10.60 -21.15
N LEU A 177 15.60 -10.22 -21.32
CA LEU A 177 14.93 -10.17 -22.62
C LEU A 177 15.35 -8.92 -23.41
N HIS A 178 16.27 -9.07 -24.36
CA HIS A 178 16.78 -7.94 -25.15
C HIS A 178 15.88 -7.55 -26.34
N SER A 179 15.18 -8.51 -26.95
CA SER A 179 14.17 -8.23 -27.99
C SER A 179 13.14 -9.35 -28.10
N LEU A 180 11.87 -9.01 -28.01
CA LEU A 180 10.75 -9.91 -28.35
C LEU A 180 10.00 -9.33 -29.55
N GLU A 181 9.74 -10.16 -30.56
CA GLU A 181 9.10 -9.72 -31.80
C GLU A 181 7.57 -9.57 -31.67
N SER A 182 6.96 -10.16 -30.63
CA SER A 182 5.50 -10.18 -30.46
C SER A 182 5.01 -9.17 -29.42
N PRO A 183 4.31 -8.09 -29.83
CA PRO A 183 3.76 -7.09 -28.91
C PRO A 183 2.66 -7.65 -28.00
N ARG A 184 1.93 -8.70 -28.44
CA ARG A 184 0.94 -9.40 -27.61
C ARG A 184 1.58 -10.18 -26.46
N LEU A 185 2.77 -10.73 -26.70
CA LEU A 185 3.54 -11.48 -25.72
C LEU A 185 4.06 -10.53 -24.64
N LEU A 186 4.63 -9.40 -25.07
CA LEU A 186 5.10 -8.32 -24.19
C LEU A 186 3.99 -7.82 -23.26
N GLN A 187 2.79 -7.60 -23.77
CA GLN A 187 1.64 -7.19 -22.96
C GLN A 187 1.24 -8.22 -21.90
N ARG A 188 1.22 -9.52 -22.25
CA ARG A 188 0.95 -10.59 -21.28
C ARG A 188 2.03 -10.64 -20.18
N LEU A 189 3.29 -10.43 -20.56
CA LEU A 189 4.40 -10.37 -19.61
C LEU A 189 4.28 -9.19 -18.65
N VAL A 190 3.89 -8.00 -19.16
CA VAL A 190 3.63 -6.82 -18.31
C VAL A 190 2.54 -7.12 -17.28
N VAL A 191 1.39 -7.67 -17.70
CA VAL A 191 0.29 -8.03 -16.77
C VAL A 191 0.79 -8.98 -15.68
N LYS A 192 1.55 -10.01 -16.07
CA LYS A 192 2.08 -11.00 -15.11
C LYS A 192 3.12 -10.43 -14.16
N ALA A 193 3.97 -9.51 -14.62
CA ALA A 193 4.91 -8.81 -13.75
C ALA A 193 4.17 -7.95 -12.72
N ILE A 194 3.13 -7.20 -13.15
CA ILE A 194 2.31 -6.39 -12.25
C ILE A 194 1.63 -7.28 -11.21
N ASP A 195 1.02 -8.39 -11.62
CA ASP A 195 0.33 -9.31 -10.70
C ASP A 195 1.26 -9.97 -9.68
N PHE A 196 2.44 -10.41 -10.12
CA PHE A 196 3.46 -11.00 -9.23
C PHE A 196 3.93 -10.00 -8.19
N TYR A 197 4.39 -8.81 -8.60
CA TYR A 197 4.90 -7.81 -7.65
C TYR A 197 3.78 -7.25 -6.76
N ASN A 198 2.56 -7.10 -7.26
CA ASN A 198 1.40 -6.68 -6.46
C ASN A 198 1.06 -7.72 -5.39
N SER A 199 1.02 -9.00 -5.74
CA SER A 199 0.74 -10.08 -4.79
C SER A 199 1.87 -10.23 -3.79
N TYR A 200 3.13 -10.11 -4.23
CA TYR A 200 4.32 -10.14 -3.37
C TYR A 200 4.36 -8.98 -2.35
N VAL A 201 3.93 -7.78 -2.74
CA VAL A 201 3.83 -6.63 -1.82
C VAL A 201 2.64 -6.78 -0.85
N PHE A 202 1.60 -7.51 -1.25
CA PHE A 202 0.44 -7.77 -0.39
C PHE A 202 0.70 -8.88 0.64
N ASP A 203 1.33 -9.98 0.21
CA ASP A 203 1.71 -11.09 1.08
C ASP A 203 3.02 -10.74 1.83
N GLU A 204 2.89 -10.13 3.01
CA GLU A 204 4.01 -9.73 3.90
C GLU A 204 4.88 -10.90 4.44
N THR A 205 4.80 -12.09 3.84
CA THR A 205 5.40 -13.33 4.36
C THR A 205 6.83 -13.59 3.85
N GLU A 206 7.22 -13.09 2.68
CA GLU A 206 8.57 -13.28 2.09
C GLU A 206 9.22 -11.93 1.75
N HIS A 207 10.37 -11.58 2.36
CA HIS A 207 11.05 -10.28 2.18
C HIS A 207 12.40 -10.37 1.42
N ASP A 208 12.58 -11.36 0.58
CA ASP A 208 13.84 -11.58 -0.14
C ASP A 208 14.15 -10.53 -1.22
N ILE A 209 13.13 -9.83 -1.74
CA ILE A 209 13.27 -8.88 -2.83
C ILE A 209 13.46 -7.46 -2.28
N SER A 210 14.66 -6.90 -2.49
CA SER A 210 14.91 -5.48 -2.23
C SER A 210 14.14 -4.59 -3.22
N ASP A 211 13.29 -3.72 -2.65
CA ASP A 211 12.42 -2.75 -3.33
C ASP A 211 11.63 -3.31 -4.55
N PRO A 212 10.53 -4.03 -4.31
CA PRO A 212 9.70 -4.64 -5.36
C PRO A 212 9.16 -3.63 -6.39
N TRP A 213 8.84 -2.41 -5.96
CA TRP A 213 8.30 -1.37 -6.84
C TRP A 213 9.34 -0.90 -7.84
N GLN A 214 10.58 -0.65 -7.41
CA GLN A 214 11.66 -0.28 -8.33
C GLN A 214 11.94 -1.36 -9.37
N ARG A 215 11.91 -2.63 -8.96
CA ARG A 215 12.06 -3.75 -9.90
C ARG A 215 10.91 -3.82 -10.90
N LEU A 216 9.67 -3.57 -10.47
CA LEU A 216 8.52 -3.47 -11.36
C LEU A 216 8.68 -2.31 -12.36
N TYR A 217 9.12 -1.13 -11.93
CA TYR A 217 9.41 -0.01 -12.84
C TYR A 217 10.54 -0.32 -13.82
N GLY A 218 11.60 -1.02 -13.39
CA GLY A 218 12.66 -1.48 -14.29
C GLY A 218 12.17 -2.46 -15.35
N VAL A 219 11.29 -3.40 -14.97
CA VAL A 219 10.65 -4.34 -15.92
C VAL A 219 9.73 -3.59 -16.88
N LEU A 220 8.95 -2.63 -16.37
CA LEU A 220 8.14 -1.77 -17.23
C LEU A 220 9.04 -1.01 -18.19
N GLU A 221 10.19 -0.48 -17.77
CA GLU A 221 11.11 0.31 -18.61
C GLU A 221 11.64 -0.51 -19.78
N LEU A 222 12.04 -1.75 -19.50
CA LEU A 222 12.52 -2.69 -20.51
C LEU A 222 11.42 -3.02 -21.54
N LEU A 223 10.24 -3.45 -21.06
CA LEU A 223 9.14 -3.89 -21.93
C LEU A 223 8.46 -2.72 -22.65
N GLY A 224 8.37 -1.57 -21.98
CA GLY A 224 7.83 -0.33 -22.52
C GLY A 224 8.69 0.22 -23.65
N ARG A 225 10.02 0.17 -23.54
CA ARG A 225 10.93 0.52 -24.65
C ARG A 225 10.72 -0.37 -25.87
N GLN A 226 10.53 -1.67 -25.68
CA GLN A 226 10.24 -2.62 -26.77
C GLN A 226 8.86 -2.39 -27.41
N LEU A 227 7.91 -1.87 -26.64
CA LEU A 227 6.56 -1.49 -27.11
C LEU A 227 6.49 -0.07 -27.69
N GLY A 228 7.60 0.68 -27.70
CA GLY A 228 7.65 2.07 -28.20
C GLY A 228 6.99 3.09 -27.27
N TRP A 229 6.84 2.78 -25.98
CA TRP A 229 6.28 3.71 -24.98
C TRP A 229 7.27 4.82 -24.62
N ASP A 230 6.74 5.99 -24.27
CA ASP A 230 7.51 7.14 -23.80
C ASP A 230 8.32 6.79 -22.55
N SER A 231 9.65 6.92 -22.63
CA SER A 231 10.60 6.63 -21.54
C SER A 231 10.28 7.39 -20.25
N TYR A 232 9.64 8.56 -20.34
CA TYR A 232 9.25 9.36 -19.17
C TYR A 232 8.14 8.75 -18.32
N LEU A 233 7.25 7.95 -18.92
CA LEU A 233 6.14 7.30 -18.20
C LEU A 233 6.56 5.97 -17.55
N VAL A 234 7.76 5.49 -17.88
CA VAL A 234 8.15 4.14 -17.51
C VAL A 234 9.25 4.12 -16.44
N ASN A 235 10.00 5.23 -16.30
CA ASN A 235 11.04 5.39 -15.27
C ASN A 235 10.58 6.32 -14.13
N TYR A 236 9.65 5.83 -13.31
CA TYR A 236 9.20 6.54 -12.11
C TYR A 236 10.20 6.43 -10.93
N GLY A 237 11.32 5.71 -11.12
CA GLY A 237 12.16 5.22 -10.04
C GLY A 237 12.97 6.25 -9.27
N ASN A 238 13.52 7.30 -9.90
CA ASN A 238 14.63 8.04 -9.29
C ASN A 238 14.65 9.58 -9.40
N SER A 239 13.62 10.25 -9.94
CA SER A 239 13.72 11.73 -10.09
C SER A 239 12.42 12.55 -10.21
N LEU A 240 11.23 11.93 -10.16
CA LEU A 240 9.98 12.65 -10.46
C LEU A 240 9.12 12.86 -9.20
N ASN A 241 8.62 14.09 -9.05
CA ASN A 241 7.57 14.40 -8.08
C ASN A 241 6.27 13.71 -8.54
N LYS A 242 5.52 13.06 -7.64
CA LYS A 242 4.24 12.35 -7.93
C LYS A 242 3.32 13.16 -8.84
N GLU A 243 3.21 14.45 -8.55
CA GLU A 243 2.42 15.41 -9.30
C GLU A 243 2.92 15.55 -10.76
N SER A 244 4.22 15.65 -10.98
CA SER A 244 4.79 15.78 -12.33
C SER A 244 4.57 14.53 -13.19
N TYR A 245 4.57 13.35 -12.57
CA TYR A 245 4.27 12.09 -13.26
C TYR A 245 2.79 11.98 -13.61
N TYR A 246 1.90 12.33 -12.67
CA TYR A 246 0.46 12.37 -12.93
C TYR A 246 0.09 13.39 -14.02
N GLN A 247 0.69 14.58 -14.01
CA GLN A 247 0.47 15.59 -15.06
C GLN A 247 0.90 15.08 -16.44
N LYS A 248 1.96 14.28 -16.54
CA LYS A 248 2.35 13.63 -17.81
C LYS A 248 1.35 12.55 -18.23
N LEU A 249 0.89 11.71 -17.30
CA LEU A 249 -0.17 10.73 -17.58
C LEU A 249 -1.45 11.40 -18.10
N LEU A 250 -1.82 12.55 -17.54
CA LEU A 250 -2.94 13.38 -18.00
C LEU A 250 -2.74 13.90 -19.44
N LEU A 251 -1.54 14.37 -19.78
CA LEU A 251 -1.22 14.84 -21.14
C LEU A 251 -1.30 13.72 -22.18
N SER A 252 -0.99 12.49 -21.78
CA SER A 252 -1.08 11.31 -22.66
C SER A 252 -2.52 10.85 -22.94
N ARG A 253 -3.55 11.40 -22.25
CA ARG A 253 -4.97 11.02 -22.38
C ARG A 253 -5.52 11.09 -23.81
N ASN A 254 -4.93 11.92 -24.68
CA ASN A 254 -5.39 12.14 -26.05
C ASN A 254 -4.63 11.30 -27.10
N ILE A 255 -3.71 10.42 -26.68
CA ILE A 255 -2.95 9.55 -27.60
C ILE A 255 -3.80 8.32 -27.95
N GLU A 256 -3.84 7.94 -29.23
CA GLU A 256 -4.65 6.82 -29.75
C GLU A 256 -4.36 5.47 -29.07
N ASP A 257 -3.15 5.29 -28.54
CA ASP A 257 -2.76 4.08 -27.80
C ASP A 257 -3.04 4.22 -26.29
N CYS A 258 -4.25 3.86 -25.88
CA CYS A 258 -4.67 3.86 -24.49
C CYS A 258 -3.93 2.85 -23.59
N ARG A 259 -3.14 1.93 -24.17
CA ARG A 259 -2.48 0.85 -23.41
C ARG A 259 -1.36 1.37 -22.53
N GLN A 260 -0.61 2.37 -22.99
CA GLN A 260 0.45 2.98 -22.20
C GLN A 260 -0.11 3.60 -20.90
N ILE A 261 -1.22 4.33 -21.01
CA ILE A 261 -1.93 4.91 -19.86
C ILE A 261 -2.45 3.82 -18.94
N LEU A 262 -2.99 2.74 -19.52
CA LEU A 262 -3.57 1.64 -18.75
C LEU A 262 -2.53 0.96 -17.86
N TYR A 263 -1.38 0.55 -18.42
CA TYR A 263 -0.34 -0.17 -17.67
C TYR A 263 0.45 0.75 -16.73
N CYS A 264 0.83 1.94 -17.18
CA CYS A 264 1.55 2.89 -16.32
C CYS A 264 0.63 3.46 -15.23
N GLY A 265 -0.64 3.67 -15.56
CA GLY A 265 -1.67 4.15 -14.65
C GLY A 265 -2.04 3.11 -13.60
N ILE A 266 -2.22 1.83 -13.95
CA ILE A 266 -2.52 0.81 -12.92
C ILE A 266 -1.35 0.61 -11.96
N VAL A 267 -0.11 0.66 -12.45
CA VAL A 267 1.07 0.52 -11.58
C VAL A 267 1.18 1.71 -10.62
N PHE A 268 0.97 2.93 -11.14
CA PHE A 268 0.94 4.13 -10.30
C PHE A 268 -0.22 4.13 -9.30
N PHE A 269 -1.40 3.64 -9.72
CA PHE A 269 -2.57 3.48 -8.87
C PHE A 269 -2.30 2.49 -7.73
N LEU A 270 -1.78 1.29 -8.04
CA LEU A 270 -1.45 0.28 -7.04
C LEU A 270 -0.38 0.77 -6.07
N ARG A 271 0.67 1.45 -6.56
CA ARG A 271 1.67 2.07 -5.69
C ARG A 271 1.07 3.13 -4.77
N SER A 272 0.20 3.99 -5.31
CA SER A 272 -0.46 5.04 -4.53
C SER A 272 -1.39 4.46 -3.45
N LEU A 273 -2.10 3.36 -3.77
CA LEU A 273 -2.90 2.61 -2.81
C LEU A 273 -2.05 1.94 -1.73
N TYR A 274 -0.92 1.34 -2.10
CA TYR A 274 0.02 0.77 -1.15
C TYR A 274 0.55 1.83 -0.17
N GLU A 275 1.04 2.96 -0.69
CA GLU A 275 1.54 4.06 0.13
C GLU A 275 0.43 4.68 1.00
N HIS A 276 -0.80 4.79 0.47
CA HIS A 276 -1.98 5.20 1.24
C HIS A 276 -2.24 4.24 2.39
N LYS A 277 -2.33 2.93 2.12
CA LYS A 277 -2.60 1.91 3.15
C LYS A 277 -1.50 1.87 4.22
N SER A 278 -0.24 2.00 3.81
CA SER A 278 0.92 2.03 4.71
C SER A 278 0.93 3.27 5.61
N LEU A 279 0.59 4.44 5.08
CA LEU A 279 0.59 5.71 5.85
C LEU A 279 -0.71 5.98 6.62
N LYS A 280 -1.86 5.50 6.11
CA LYS A 280 -3.19 5.76 6.67
C LYS A 280 -3.28 5.31 8.12
N GLY A 281 -2.66 4.19 8.50
CA GLY A 281 -2.74 3.66 9.86
C GLY A 281 -4.19 3.60 10.38
N ASN A 282 -4.39 4.02 11.63
CA ASN A 282 -5.72 4.09 12.27
C ASN A 282 -6.40 5.46 12.03
N HIS A 283 -6.57 5.85 10.77
CA HIS A 283 -7.31 7.05 10.39
C HIS A 283 -8.51 6.70 9.52
N ILE A 284 -9.55 7.54 9.58
CA ILE A 284 -10.77 7.42 8.80
C ILE A 284 -11.03 8.72 8.02
N LEU A 285 -11.40 8.60 6.75
CA LEU A 285 -11.81 9.75 5.97
C LEU A 285 -13.20 10.21 6.40
N VAL A 286 -13.31 11.47 6.83
CA VAL A 286 -14.58 12.15 7.11
C VAL A 286 -14.64 13.44 6.32
N GLU A 287 -15.86 13.90 6.05
CA GLU A 287 -16.06 15.27 5.59
C GLU A 287 -16.02 16.23 6.76
N ALA A 288 -15.11 17.18 6.68
CA ALA A 288 -14.86 18.20 7.68
C ALA A 288 -15.49 19.53 7.24
N LEU A 289 -15.41 20.54 8.09
CA LEU A 289 -16.19 21.77 7.95
C LEU A 289 -15.38 22.87 7.26
N ALA A 290 -16.08 23.73 6.53
CA ALA A 290 -15.52 24.92 5.94
C ALA A 290 -16.12 26.16 6.60
N ASP A 291 -15.28 27.16 6.91
CA ASP A 291 -15.70 28.45 7.45
C ASP A 291 -15.40 29.59 6.45
N PRO A 292 -16.44 30.24 5.88
CA PRO A 292 -16.29 31.36 4.96
C PRO A 292 -15.55 32.56 5.54
N ASP A 293 -15.62 32.75 6.86
CA ASP A 293 -15.07 33.93 7.55
C ASP A 293 -13.56 33.79 7.81
N LEU A 294 -13.03 32.57 7.72
CA LEU A 294 -11.60 32.27 7.83
C LEU A 294 -10.90 32.37 6.47
N PRO A 295 -9.63 32.81 6.44
CA PRO A 295 -8.88 32.94 5.20
C PRO A 295 -8.75 31.59 4.49
N PRO A 296 -8.97 31.53 3.16
CA PRO A 296 -8.89 30.29 2.43
C PRO A 296 -7.49 29.70 2.49
N SER A 297 -7.42 28.37 2.57
CA SER A 297 -6.16 27.63 2.44
C SER A 297 -5.41 28.04 1.17
N LYS A 298 -4.07 28.10 1.23
CA LYS A 298 -3.21 28.47 0.10
C LYS A 298 -3.25 27.46 -1.07
N ARG A 299 -4.04 26.39 -0.97
CA ARG A 299 -4.14 25.33 -1.98
C ARG A 299 -5.02 25.79 -3.16
N LYS A 300 -4.71 25.29 -4.36
CA LYS A 300 -5.24 25.78 -5.65
C LYS A 300 -6.77 25.80 -5.70
N LYS A 301 -7.31 26.89 -6.25
CA LYS A 301 -8.72 27.05 -6.67
C LYS A 301 -9.15 25.90 -7.58
N GLY A 302 -10.10 25.07 -7.14
CA GLY A 302 -10.84 24.15 -8.00
C GLY A 302 -11.10 22.76 -7.44
N ASP A 303 -10.28 22.27 -6.51
CA ASP A 303 -10.32 20.88 -6.06
C ASP A 303 -10.79 20.75 -4.60
N ILE A 304 -11.43 19.60 -4.31
CA ILE A 304 -11.81 19.17 -2.96
C ILE A 304 -10.53 19.08 -2.12
N GLU A 305 -10.48 19.82 -1.01
CA GLU A 305 -9.30 19.83 -0.16
C GLU A 305 -9.31 18.60 0.75
N VAL A 306 -8.25 17.79 0.69
CA VAL A 306 -8.06 16.64 1.59
C VAL A 306 -6.87 16.92 2.52
N THR A 307 -7.06 16.69 3.81
CA THR A 307 -6.06 16.92 4.87
C THR A 307 -5.82 15.67 5.71
N GLY A 308 -4.69 15.64 6.43
CA GLY A 308 -4.25 14.49 7.23
C GLY A 308 -3.10 13.67 6.61
N VAL A 309 -2.66 12.63 7.33
CA VAL A 309 -1.37 11.94 7.12
C VAL A 309 -1.21 11.26 5.75
N SER A 310 -2.28 10.74 5.15
CA SER A 310 -2.25 10.05 3.85
C SER A 310 -2.97 10.81 2.74
N ALA A 311 -3.33 12.08 2.97
CA ALA A 311 -4.15 12.88 2.05
C ALA A 311 -3.57 12.96 0.64
N HIS A 312 -2.25 13.17 0.50
CA HIS A 312 -1.61 13.28 -0.80
C HIS A 312 -1.62 11.95 -1.57
N GLN A 313 -1.38 10.83 -0.89
CA GLN A 313 -1.38 9.49 -1.48
C GLN A 313 -2.79 9.10 -1.91
N PHE A 314 -3.78 9.39 -1.08
CA PHE A 314 -5.19 9.18 -1.40
C PHE A 314 -5.62 10.01 -2.62
N GLN A 315 -5.30 11.32 -2.65
CA GLN A 315 -5.63 12.19 -3.79
C GLN A 315 -4.96 11.69 -5.07
N ALA A 316 -3.70 11.25 -5.03
CA ALA A 316 -3.03 10.65 -6.17
C ALA A 316 -3.74 9.38 -6.68
N ALA A 317 -4.18 8.50 -5.77
CA ALA A 317 -4.94 7.30 -6.11
C ALA A 317 -6.32 7.64 -6.69
N ALA A 318 -7.06 8.59 -6.10
CA ALA A 318 -8.36 9.05 -6.57
C ALA A 318 -8.28 9.70 -7.95
N ASN A 319 -7.29 10.58 -8.16
CA ASN A 319 -7.05 11.24 -9.43
C ASN A 319 -6.63 10.25 -10.52
N CYS A 320 -5.86 9.21 -10.17
CA CYS A 320 -5.52 8.13 -11.09
C CYS A 320 -6.73 7.24 -11.39
N TRP A 321 -7.61 6.98 -10.43
CA TRP A 321 -8.86 6.27 -10.64
C TRP A 321 -9.74 7.00 -11.66
N GLU A 322 -9.90 8.32 -11.53
CA GLU A 322 -10.64 9.13 -12.50
C GLU A 322 -10.00 9.07 -13.89
N LEU A 323 -8.67 9.08 -13.98
CA LEU A 323 -7.96 8.95 -15.24
C LEU A 323 -8.24 7.60 -15.92
N LEU A 324 -8.21 6.51 -15.15
CA LEU A 324 -8.49 5.14 -15.62
C LEU A 324 -9.98 4.93 -15.98
N HIS A 325 -10.87 5.79 -15.49
CA HIS A 325 -12.30 5.78 -15.82
C HIS A 325 -12.71 6.89 -16.79
N SER A 326 -11.73 7.56 -17.39
CA SER A 326 -11.95 8.79 -18.14
C SER A 326 -12.56 8.61 -19.53
N ASN A 327 -12.54 7.38 -20.05
CA ASN A 327 -13.09 6.95 -21.34
C ASN A 327 -13.63 5.51 -21.22
N GLU A 328 -14.78 5.20 -21.82
CA GLU A 328 -15.39 3.87 -21.81
C GLU A 328 -14.44 2.75 -22.26
N VAL A 329 -13.56 3.02 -23.23
CA VAL A 329 -12.57 2.05 -23.71
C VAL A 329 -11.55 1.74 -22.61
N ILE A 330 -11.02 2.76 -21.95
CA ILE A 330 -10.04 2.61 -20.86
C ILE A 330 -10.70 1.92 -19.68
N THR A 331 -11.92 2.32 -19.31
CA THR A 331 -12.68 1.68 -18.23
C THR A 331 -12.88 0.19 -18.50
N ARG A 332 -13.28 -0.18 -19.73
CA ARG A 332 -13.51 -1.59 -20.07
C ARG A 332 -12.22 -2.41 -19.99
N GLU A 333 -11.12 -1.89 -20.52
CA GLU A 333 -9.82 -2.57 -20.46
C GLU A 333 -9.27 -2.62 -19.03
N PHE A 334 -9.46 -1.57 -18.23
CA PHE A 334 -9.12 -1.55 -16.81
C PHE A 334 -9.89 -2.61 -16.04
N MET A 335 -11.20 -2.71 -16.23
CA MET A 335 -12.01 -3.75 -15.58
C MET A 335 -11.54 -5.16 -15.96
N LYS A 336 -11.19 -5.40 -17.24
CA LYS A 336 -10.58 -6.67 -17.66
C LYS A 336 -9.25 -6.92 -16.93
N LEU A 337 -8.40 -5.90 -16.81
CA LEU A 337 -7.09 -6.01 -16.19
C LEU A 337 -7.20 -6.25 -14.68
N THR A 338 -8.11 -5.58 -13.98
CA THR A 338 -8.42 -5.85 -12.56
C THR A 338 -9.03 -7.23 -12.31
N SER A 339 -9.62 -7.87 -13.32
CA SER A 339 -10.07 -9.27 -13.21
C SER A 339 -8.93 -10.28 -13.34
N GLN A 340 -7.81 -9.87 -13.95
CA GLN A 340 -6.62 -10.69 -14.16
C GLN A 340 -5.58 -10.51 -13.05
N ILE A 341 -5.68 -9.43 -12.25
CA ILE A 341 -4.75 -9.06 -11.19
C ILE A 341 -5.48 -9.06 -9.84
N GLN A 342 -4.80 -9.44 -8.75
CA GLN A 342 -5.34 -9.37 -7.38
C GLN A 342 -5.46 -7.93 -6.85
N VAL A 343 -6.36 -7.12 -7.42
CA VAL A 343 -6.57 -5.70 -7.04
C VAL A 343 -7.61 -5.54 -5.92
N LYS A 344 -8.52 -6.52 -5.76
CA LYS A 344 -9.65 -6.45 -4.81
C LYS A 344 -9.25 -6.09 -3.37
N PRO A 345 -8.19 -6.68 -2.77
CA PRO A 345 -7.83 -6.38 -1.39
C PRO A 345 -7.36 -4.93 -1.17
N TRP A 346 -6.91 -4.26 -2.23
CA TRP A 346 -6.52 -2.85 -2.19
C TRP A 346 -7.70 -1.89 -2.36
N LEU A 347 -8.79 -2.37 -2.97
CA LEU A 347 -10.00 -1.58 -3.21
C LEU A 347 -10.95 -1.57 -2.02
N GLU A 348 -10.85 -2.55 -1.12
CA GLU A 348 -11.61 -2.59 0.12
C GLU A 348 -11.31 -1.35 0.98
N GLY A 349 -12.37 -0.64 1.37
CA GLY A 349 -12.27 0.64 2.09
C GLY A 349 -11.96 1.84 1.19
N PHE A 350 -11.12 1.69 0.16
CA PHE A 350 -10.86 2.77 -0.81
C PHE A 350 -12.13 3.12 -1.62
N SER A 351 -12.98 2.15 -1.94
CA SER A 351 -14.27 2.40 -2.62
C SER A 351 -15.16 3.38 -1.86
N ASP A 352 -15.24 3.21 -0.55
CA ASP A 352 -16.11 3.98 0.33
C ASP A 352 -15.54 5.39 0.55
N GLU A 353 -14.21 5.48 0.73
CA GLU A 353 -13.48 6.74 0.78
C GLU A 353 -13.60 7.52 -0.52
N LEU A 354 -13.54 6.84 -1.68
CA LEU A 354 -13.70 7.46 -2.99
C LEU A 354 -15.15 7.92 -3.22
N ALA A 355 -16.14 7.14 -2.78
CA ALA A 355 -17.55 7.55 -2.83
C ALA A 355 -17.79 8.80 -1.99
N LEU A 356 -17.21 8.87 -0.79
CA LEU A 356 -17.21 10.07 0.04
C LEU A 356 -16.47 11.21 -0.68
N TYR A 357 -15.29 10.98 -1.23
CA TYR A 357 -14.55 11.99 -2.00
C TYR A 357 -15.38 12.59 -3.14
N LYS A 358 -16.18 11.78 -3.83
CA LYS A 358 -17.06 12.23 -4.91
C LYS A 358 -18.39 12.85 -4.47
N GLY A 359 -18.70 12.86 -3.17
CA GLY A 359 -19.97 13.34 -2.64
C GLY A 359 -21.14 12.38 -2.89
N ARG A 360 -20.84 11.11 -3.17
CA ARG A 360 -21.85 10.06 -3.40
C ARG A 360 -22.18 9.36 -2.08
N TYR A 361 -22.87 10.09 -1.22
CA TYR A 361 -23.23 9.66 0.13
C TYR A 361 -23.97 8.32 0.21
N ASN A 362 -24.81 8.01 -0.79
CA ASN A 362 -25.55 6.75 -0.85
C ASN A 362 -24.65 5.53 -1.09
N GLU A 363 -23.55 5.71 -1.85
CA GLU A 363 -22.58 4.65 -2.15
C GLU A 363 -21.60 4.45 -0.98
N ALA A 364 -21.28 5.52 -0.24
CA ALA A 364 -20.37 5.47 0.92
C ALA A 364 -20.96 4.75 2.15
N ASN A 365 -22.30 4.62 2.24
CA ASN A 365 -23.02 4.04 3.39
C ASN A 365 -23.44 2.56 3.19
N THR A 366 -22.80 1.82 2.28
CA THR A 366 -23.22 0.46 1.90
C THR A 366 -22.96 -0.60 2.97
N SER A 367 -21.98 -0.39 3.86
CA SER A 367 -21.67 -1.36 4.92
C SER A 367 -22.67 -1.32 6.07
N MET A 368 -23.31 -2.45 6.35
CA MET A 368 -24.22 -2.65 7.49
C MET A 368 -23.51 -3.01 8.80
N THR A 369 -22.18 -3.16 8.79
CA THR A 369 -21.44 -3.49 10.01
C THR A 369 -21.48 -2.32 11.00
N ASN A 370 -21.58 -2.63 12.30
CA ASN A 370 -21.58 -1.65 13.39
C ASN A 370 -20.21 -1.64 14.10
N ASN A 371 -19.16 -1.31 13.36
CA ASN A 371 -17.86 -1.02 13.97
C ASN A 371 -17.71 0.50 14.14
N LEU A 372 -16.77 0.94 14.98
CA LEU A 372 -16.60 2.36 15.27
C LEU A 372 -16.35 3.18 13.99
N THR A 373 -15.57 2.64 13.04
CA THR A 373 -15.26 3.31 11.78
C THR A 373 -16.50 3.52 10.92
N THR A 374 -17.35 2.51 10.71
CA THR A 374 -18.59 2.68 9.93
C THR A 374 -19.56 3.63 10.61
N ILE A 375 -19.65 3.62 11.95
CA ILE A 375 -20.51 4.55 12.68
C ILE A 375 -20.03 5.99 12.48
N ILE A 376 -18.72 6.27 12.58
CA ILE A 376 -18.16 7.61 12.34
C ILE A 376 -18.39 8.06 10.89
N SER A 377 -18.18 7.17 9.91
CA SER A 377 -18.51 7.47 8.51
C SER A 377 -19.99 7.82 8.34
N ARG A 378 -20.91 7.06 8.96
CA ARG A 378 -22.34 7.37 8.95
C ARG A 378 -22.66 8.70 9.60
N VAL A 379 -21.99 9.07 10.71
CA VAL A 379 -22.13 10.40 11.34
C VAL A 379 -21.81 11.50 10.33
N SER A 380 -20.67 11.41 9.64
CA SER A 380 -20.26 12.36 8.61
C SER A 380 -21.29 12.42 7.48
N VAL A 381 -21.62 11.28 6.87
CA VAL A 381 -22.56 11.20 5.75
C VAL A 381 -23.94 11.76 6.10
N ASN A 382 -24.51 11.37 7.25
CA ASN A 382 -25.84 11.80 7.67
C ASN A 382 -25.90 13.31 7.94
N PHE A 383 -24.83 13.91 8.47
CA PHE A 383 -24.77 15.35 8.68
C PHE A 383 -24.87 16.13 7.37
N PHE A 384 -24.09 15.73 6.35
CA PHE A 384 -24.08 16.40 5.04
C PHE A 384 -25.30 16.06 4.18
N GLN A 385 -26.01 14.97 4.47
CA GLN A 385 -27.35 14.68 3.91
C GLN A 385 -28.49 15.39 4.65
N HIS A 386 -28.20 16.22 5.66
CA HIS A 386 -29.19 16.92 6.50
C HIS A 386 -30.09 15.99 7.35
N ASN A 387 -29.70 14.74 7.53
CA ASN A 387 -30.38 13.79 8.41
C ASN A 387 -29.79 13.87 9.83
N TYR A 388 -30.08 14.97 10.55
CA TYR A 388 -29.48 15.23 11.85
C TYR A 388 -29.92 14.24 12.93
N LEU A 389 -31.14 13.72 12.89
CA LEU A 389 -31.61 12.68 13.83
C LEU A 389 -30.74 11.43 13.73
N ALA A 390 -30.57 10.87 12.52
CA ALA A 390 -29.72 9.70 12.33
C ALA A 390 -28.25 10.02 12.64
N CYS A 391 -27.78 11.24 12.39
CA CYS A 391 -26.44 11.69 12.76
C CYS A 391 -26.22 11.60 14.28
N ILE A 392 -27.15 12.15 15.08
CA ILE A 392 -27.08 12.15 16.54
C ILE A 392 -27.21 10.73 17.12
N GLU A 393 -28.10 9.90 16.57
CA GLU A 393 -28.22 8.50 16.97
C GLU A 393 -26.90 7.73 16.77
N ASN A 394 -26.22 7.95 15.63
CA ASN A 394 -24.92 7.33 15.37
C ASN A 394 -23.82 7.89 16.30
N MET A 395 -23.84 9.20 16.63
CA MET A 395 -22.89 9.76 17.61
C MET A 395 -23.08 9.11 18.99
N LEU A 396 -24.33 8.99 19.46
CA LEU A 396 -24.65 8.37 20.74
C LEU A 396 -24.28 6.88 20.76
N ALA A 397 -24.45 6.17 19.63
CA ALA A 397 -24.02 4.78 19.48
C ALA A 397 -22.49 4.62 19.47
N ALA A 398 -21.74 5.65 19.05
CA ALA A 398 -20.27 5.63 19.06
C ALA A 398 -19.67 5.87 20.45
N LEU A 399 -20.34 6.60 21.36
CA LEU A 399 -19.79 6.94 22.69
C LEU A 399 -19.33 5.73 23.52
N PRO A 400 -20.06 4.60 23.59
CA PRO A 400 -19.61 3.41 24.32
C PRO A 400 -18.45 2.67 23.64
N LEU A 401 -18.23 2.94 22.34
CA LEU A 401 -17.23 2.27 21.50
C LEU A 401 -15.96 3.11 21.32
N LEU A 402 -15.82 4.23 22.03
CA LEU A 402 -14.66 5.11 21.92
C LEU A 402 -13.36 4.36 22.25
N PRO A 403 -12.26 4.67 21.54
CA PRO A 403 -10.97 4.02 21.77
C PRO A 403 -10.39 4.44 23.13
N ALA A 404 -9.57 3.57 23.72
CA ALA A 404 -8.86 3.87 24.96
C ALA A 404 -7.72 4.90 24.76
N VAL A 405 -7.26 5.09 23.52
CA VAL A 405 -6.21 6.05 23.17
C VAL A 405 -6.80 7.47 23.18
N GLU A 406 -6.28 8.36 24.03
CA GLU A 406 -6.77 9.73 24.14
C GLU A 406 -6.54 10.55 22.87
N GLY A 407 -5.32 10.59 22.35
CA GLY A 407 -4.99 11.38 21.15
C GLY A 407 -4.85 12.88 21.42
N VAL A 408 -4.96 13.70 20.37
CA VAL A 408 -4.76 15.16 20.39
C VAL A 408 -5.92 15.85 19.68
N LEU A 409 -6.12 17.14 19.92
CA LEU A 409 -7.06 17.96 19.17
C LEU A 409 -6.61 18.17 17.72
N GLU A 410 -7.54 17.99 16.80
CA GLU A 410 -7.32 18.22 15.38
C GLU A 410 -7.51 19.69 15.01
N SER A 411 -6.47 20.33 14.46
CA SER A 411 -6.53 21.72 13.98
C SER A 411 -7.28 21.87 12.66
N ASP A 412 -7.30 20.81 11.86
CA ASP A 412 -7.71 20.87 10.46
C ASP A 412 -9.19 20.46 10.27
N LEU A 413 -10.00 20.35 11.33
CA LEU A 413 -11.43 20.03 11.20
C LEU A 413 -12.28 21.17 10.64
N ILE A 414 -11.78 22.41 10.76
CA ILE A 414 -12.40 23.60 10.22
C ILE A 414 -11.36 24.32 9.35
N VAL A 415 -11.60 24.39 8.05
CA VAL A 415 -10.71 25.07 7.10
C VAL A 415 -11.41 26.29 6.53
N GLY A 416 -10.65 27.37 6.30
CA GLY A 416 -11.21 28.59 5.73
C GLY A 416 -11.63 28.43 4.26
N GLY A 417 -12.72 29.11 3.90
CA GLY A 417 -13.27 29.19 2.54
C GLY A 417 -14.62 28.49 2.38
N ASN A 418 -15.05 28.35 1.13
CA ASN A 418 -16.38 27.82 0.76
C ASN A 418 -16.31 26.44 0.07
N HIS A 419 -15.12 25.85 -0.03
CA HIS A 419 -14.93 24.61 -0.76
C HIS A 419 -15.13 23.41 0.17
N ARG A 420 -15.58 22.30 -0.42
CA ARG A 420 -15.74 21.04 0.30
C ARG A 420 -14.38 20.52 0.77
N HIS A 421 -14.34 20.08 2.02
CA HIS A 421 -13.12 19.67 2.69
C HIS A 421 -13.30 18.29 3.35
N LEU A 422 -12.29 17.44 3.18
CA LEU A 422 -12.23 16.11 3.76
C LEU A 422 -10.97 15.99 4.62
N HIS A 423 -11.07 15.20 5.67
CA HIS A 423 -10.00 15.05 6.64
C HIS A 423 -9.85 13.58 7.04
N PHE A 424 -8.60 13.11 7.06
CA PHE A 424 -8.26 11.81 7.65
C PHE A 424 -8.16 11.95 9.17
N LEU A 425 -9.30 11.73 9.83
CA LEU A 425 -9.45 11.81 11.28
C LEU A 425 -8.76 10.61 11.97
N PRO A 426 -7.88 10.82 12.95
CA PRO A 426 -7.34 9.71 13.72
C PRO A 426 -8.41 9.10 14.61
N ILE A 427 -8.42 7.76 14.71
CA ILE A 427 -9.34 7.01 15.57
C ILE A 427 -8.84 7.08 17.02
N THR A 428 -8.94 8.27 17.61
CA THR A 428 -8.59 8.58 19.00
C THR A 428 -9.74 9.27 19.71
N LYS A 429 -9.79 9.17 21.03
CA LYS A 429 -10.94 9.63 21.82
C LYS A 429 -11.16 11.14 21.69
N VAL A 430 -10.09 11.94 21.76
CA VAL A 430 -10.14 13.39 21.65
C VAL A 430 -10.54 13.82 20.24
N ALA A 431 -9.94 13.25 19.19
CA ALA A 431 -10.24 13.64 17.81
C ALA A 431 -11.71 13.34 17.43
N ILE A 432 -12.22 12.16 17.81
CA ILE A 432 -13.62 11.78 17.55
C ILE A 432 -14.58 12.71 18.32
N MET A 433 -14.30 12.96 19.60
CA MET A 433 -15.15 13.83 20.42
C MET A 433 -15.10 15.28 19.94
N HIS A 434 -13.93 15.75 19.50
CA HIS A 434 -13.79 17.08 18.92
C HIS A 434 -14.69 17.21 17.68
N TYR A 435 -14.58 16.26 16.75
CA TYR A 435 -15.43 16.22 15.55
C TYR A 435 -16.93 16.18 15.89
N PHE A 436 -17.36 15.36 16.86
CA PHE A 436 -18.76 15.31 17.29
C PHE A 436 -19.23 16.63 17.89
N CYS A 437 -18.43 17.28 18.73
CA CYS A 437 -18.78 18.58 19.32
C CYS A 437 -18.96 19.64 18.24
N THR A 438 -18.03 19.71 17.28
CA THR A 438 -18.10 20.67 16.17
C THR A 438 -19.36 20.46 15.34
N LEU A 439 -19.67 19.20 14.98
CA LEU A 439 -20.92 18.89 14.26
C LEU A 439 -22.17 19.24 15.07
N LEU A 440 -22.23 18.92 16.36
CA LEU A 440 -23.38 19.25 17.22
C LEU A 440 -23.59 20.76 17.33
N ILE A 441 -22.52 21.56 17.48
CA ILE A 441 -22.60 23.03 17.48
C ILE A 441 -23.22 23.50 16.15
N LYS A 442 -22.75 22.99 15.00
CA LYS A 442 -23.31 23.36 13.69
C LYS A 442 -24.76 22.89 13.52
N ILE A 443 -25.16 21.73 14.05
CA ILE A 443 -26.57 21.29 14.05
C ILE A 443 -27.41 22.30 14.82
N LEU A 444 -27.00 22.65 16.04
CA LEU A 444 -27.73 23.59 16.91
C LEU A 444 -27.82 25.00 16.30
N LEU A 445 -26.79 25.44 15.56
CA LEU A 445 -26.84 26.71 14.83
C LEU A 445 -27.84 26.65 13.67
N LYS A 446 -27.87 25.53 12.92
CA LYS A 446 -28.76 25.36 11.77
C LYS A 446 -30.23 25.18 12.15
N THR A 447 -30.54 24.65 13.33
CA THR A 447 -31.92 24.54 13.80
C THR A 447 -32.52 25.90 14.19
N GLY A 448 -31.71 26.96 14.30
CA GLY A 448 -32.18 28.33 14.51
C GLY A 448 -32.84 28.59 15.86
N ASN A 449 -32.76 27.64 16.80
CA ASN A 449 -33.34 27.77 18.13
C ASN A 449 -32.48 28.68 19.02
N ASN A 450 -32.81 29.96 19.07
CA ASN A 450 -32.13 30.99 19.88
C ASN A 450 -32.51 30.97 21.37
N SER A 451 -32.73 29.79 21.94
CA SER A 451 -33.04 29.64 23.37
C SER A 451 -31.76 29.74 24.22
N ASP A 452 -31.89 30.20 25.46
CA ASP A 452 -30.77 30.27 26.41
C ASP A 452 -30.18 28.86 26.65
N LEU A 453 -31.02 27.83 26.63
CA LEU A 453 -30.61 26.44 26.75
C LEU A 453 -29.72 26.01 25.58
N THR A 454 -30.09 26.37 24.35
CA THR A 454 -29.27 26.09 23.16
C THR A 454 -27.91 26.76 23.26
N TYR A 455 -27.87 28.04 23.63
CA TYR A 455 -26.62 28.77 23.81
C TYR A 455 -25.75 28.17 24.91
N GLY A 456 -26.33 27.79 26.04
CA GLY A 456 -25.62 27.07 27.10
C GLY A 456 -25.04 25.72 26.63
N HIS A 457 -25.80 24.94 25.84
CA HIS A 457 -25.30 23.69 25.26
C HIS A 457 -24.14 23.92 24.30
N MET A 458 -24.20 24.95 23.45
CA MET A 458 -23.09 25.34 22.58
C MET A 458 -21.85 25.73 23.38
N LEU A 459 -22.02 26.52 24.47
CA LEU A 459 -20.92 26.90 25.36
C LEU A 459 -20.25 25.69 26.02
N VAL A 460 -21.01 24.66 26.39
CA VAL A 460 -20.43 23.42 26.93
C VAL A 460 -19.61 22.67 25.88
N LEU A 461 -20.17 22.52 24.67
CA LEU A 461 -19.53 21.76 23.58
C LEU A 461 -18.25 22.40 23.06
N MET A 462 -18.20 23.74 22.95
CA MET A 462 -17.05 24.44 22.39
C MET A 462 -15.80 24.40 23.29
N GLN A 463 -15.95 24.05 24.58
CA GLN A 463 -14.81 23.94 25.50
C GLN A 463 -13.74 22.94 25.04
N LEU A 464 -14.12 21.89 24.28
CA LEU A 464 -13.15 20.91 23.78
C LEU A 464 -12.32 21.46 22.63
N GLY A 465 -12.96 22.17 21.70
CA GLY A 465 -12.33 22.69 20.49
C GLY A 465 -11.85 24.13 20.59
N TRP A 466 -11.90 24.74 21.78
CA TRP A 466 -11.53 26.14 21.97
C TRP A 466 -10.06 26.38 21.56
N PRO A 467 -9.72 27.44 20.81
CA PRO A 467 -10.57 28.56 20.37
C PRO A 467 -11.12 28.46 18.92
N GLN A 468 -11.24 27.27 18.33
CA GLN A 468 -11.61 27.12 16.90
C GLN A 468 -12.99 27.70 16.53
N GLU A 469 -13.92 27.77 17.48
CA GLU A 469 -15.29 28.28 17.29
C GLU A 469 -15.49 29.67 17.95
N GLU A 470 -14.43 30.49 18.05
CA GLU A 470 -14.46 31.82 18.66
C GLU A 470 -15.51 32.75 18.01
N SER A 471 -15.68 32.67 16.69
CA SER A 471 -16.69 33.46 15.96
C SER A 471 -18.11 33.17 16.46
N VAL A 472 -18.45 31.89 16.67
CA VAL A 472 -19.73 31.45 17.22
C VAL A 472 -19.88 31.91 18.67
N PHE A 473 -18.82 31.82 19.46
CA PHE A 473 -18.81 32.28 20.85
C PHE A 473 -19.13 33.79 20.95
N ILE A 474 -18.48 34.63 20.16
CA ILE A 474 -18.74 36.08 20.14
C ILE A 474 -20.21 36.36 19.80
N ASN A 475 -20.77 35.65 18.83
CA ASN A 475 -22.19 35.78 18.45
C ASN A 475 -23.14 35.40 19.60
N ILE A 476 -22.84 34.33 20.34
CA ILE A 476 -23.62 33.92 21.52
C ILE A 476 -23.54 35.00 22.60
N MET A 477 -22.33 35.52 22.88
CA MET A 477 -22.13 36.55 23.89
C MET A 477 -22.84 37.86 23.54
N GLU A 478 -22.85 38.26 22.27
CA GLU A 478 -23.66 39.38 21.80
C GLU A 478 -25.16 39.14 21.94
N ALA A 479 -25.64 37.93 21.63
CA ALA A 479 -27.06 37.58 21.76
C ALA A 479 -27.51 37.67 23.22
N ILE A 480 -26.70 37.15 24.14
CA ILE A 480 -26.91 37.26 25.59
C ILE A 480 -26.93 38.72 26.03
N ARG A 481 -25.97 39.54 25.56
CA ARG A 481 -25.91 40.98 25.86
C ARG A 481 -27.14 41.74 25.35
N LYS A 482 -27.64 41.40 24.16
CA LYS A 482 -28.84 42.01 23.56
C LYS A 482 -30.11 41.62 24.31
N LYS A 483 -30.23 40.36 24.72
CA LYS A 483 -31.40 39.85 25.48
C LYS A 483 -31.43 40.36 26.91
N GLY A 484 -30.26 40.61 27.51
CA GLY A 484 -30.13 41.14 28.87
C GLY A 484 -30.41 40.11 29.98
N VAL A 485 -30.78 38.87 29.61
CA VAL A 485 -31.01 37.77 30.53
C VAL A 485 -30.52 36.47 29.90
N PHE A 486 -29.88 35.62 30.70
CA PHE A 486 -29.44 34.29 30.29
C PHE A 486 -29.69 33.27 31.40
N HIS A 487 -30.45 32.22 31.10
CA HIS A 487 -30.78 31.15 32.04
C HIS A 487 -30.13 29.84 31.61
N TYR A 488 -29.23 29.29 32.43
CA TYR A 488 -28.59 28.01 32.13
C TYR A 488 -28.19 27.26 33.41
N HIS A 489 -29.09 26.40 33.90
CA HIS A 489 -28.92 25.68 35.17
C HIS A 489 -27.87 24.55 35.12
N LEU A 490 -27.39 24.17 33.93
CA LEU A 490 -26.33 23.18 33.75
C LEU A 490 -24.92 23.78 33.83
N PHE A 491 -24.80 25.12 33.91
CA PHE A 491 -23.55 25.83 34.09
C PHE A 491 -22.63 25.20 35.17
N PRO A 492 -23.09 25.00 36.42
CA PRO A 492 -22.21 24.56 37.49
C PRO A 492 -21.75 23.11 37.35
N ALA A 493 -22.37 22.33 36.45
CA ALA A 493 -21.99 20.95 36.18
C ALA A 493 -20.91 20.87 35.09
N TYR A 494 -21.01 21.69 34.03
CA TYR A 494 -20.24 21.44 32.80
C TYR A 494 -19.34 22.59 32.31
N ILE A 495 -19.53 23.84 32.75
CA ILE A 495 -18.72 24.98 32.25
C ILE A 495 -17.57 25.25 33.22
N ILE A 496 -16.34 24.95 32.79
CA ILE A 496 -15.10 25.09 33.58
C ILE A 496 -13.97 25.83 32.84
N HIS A 497 -14.13 26.11 31.54
CA HIS A 497 -13.09 26.75 30.73
C HIS A 497 -12.88 28.23 31.11
N ILE A 498 -11.64 28.61 31.39
CA ILE A 498 -11.29 29.93 31.98
C ILE A 498 -11.78 31.08 31.11
N ASP A 499 -11.46 31.09 29.81
CA ASP A 499 -11.83 32.20 28.91
C ASP A 499 -13.36 32.44 28.86
N ILE A 500 -14.15 31.36 28.87
CA ILE A 500 -15.62 31.45 28.90
C ILE A 500 -16.09 32.02 30.24
N LEU A 501 -15.49 31.58 31.36
CA LEU A 501 -15.81 32.08 32.71
C LEU A 501 -15.45 33.57 32.85
N GLU A 502 -14.33 33.99 32.29
CA GLU A 502 -13.87 35.38 32.29
C GLU A 502 -14.84 36.27 31.52
N GLU A 503 -15.24 35.87 30.32
CA GLU A 503 -16.18 36.63 29.49
C GLU A 503 -17.59 36.69 30.12
N LEU A 504 -18.09 35.60 30.71
CA LEU A 504 -19.35 35.64 31.46
C LEU A 504 -19.25 36.56 32.69
N SER A 505 -18.10 36.57 33.35
CA SER A 505 -17.83 37.46 34.48
C SER A 505 -17.71 38.92 34.03
N PHE A 506 -17.17 39.17 32.84
CA PHE A 506 -17.06 40.50 32.24
C PHE A 506 -18.44 41.06 31.92
N ILE A 507 -19.28 40.31 31.19
CA ILE A 507 -20.64 40.71 30.81
C ILE A 507 -21.49 41.02 32.05
N TRP A 508 -21.33 40.27 33.13
CA TRP A 508 -22.05 40.51 34.39
C TRP A 508 -21.57 41.78 35.13
N ASN A 509 -20.30 42.16 34.98
CA ASN A 509 -19.69 43.31 35.64
C ASN A 509 -19.72 44.61 34.80
N GLU A 510 -20.16 44.58 33.54
CA GLU A 510 -20.25 45.78 32.67
C GLU A 510 -21.10 46.88 33.34
N GLN A 511 -20.44 47.97 33.75
CA GLN A 511 -21.04 49.07 34.49
C GLN A 511 -22.07 49.80 33.63
N GLY A 512 -23.35 49.43 33.75
CA GLY A 512 -24.48 50.16 33.14
C GLY A 512 -25.53 49.31 32.44
N LYS A 513 -25.26 48.02 32.19
CA LYS A 513 -26.26 47.05 31.72
C LYS A 513 -26.29 45.88 32.70
N ASN A 514 -27.19 45.92 33.68
CA ASN A 514 -27.38 44.81 34.61
C ASN A 514 -27.96 43.61 33.84
N ILE A 515 -27.09 42.77 33.29
CA ILE A 515 -27.48 41.54 32.62
C ILE A 515 -27.75 40.49 33.71
N ALA A 516 -28.94 39.91 33.69
CA ALA A 516 -29.31 38.88 34.65
C ALA A 516 -28.82 37.50 34.18
N LEU A 517 -27.81 36.97 34.88
CA LEU A 517 -27.30 35.60 34.64
C LEU A 517 -27.89 34.65 35.70
N ASP A 518 -28.86 33.83 35.30
CA ASP A 518 -29.43 32.78 36.14
C ASP A 518 -28.76 31.43 35.83
N ILE A 519 -27.56 31.26 36.39
CA ILE A 519 -26.69 30.09 36.17
C ILE A 519 -26.75 29.09 37.32
N LEU A 520 -27.54 29.35 38.37
CA LEU A 520 -27.67 28.47 39.53
C LEU A 520 -29.06 27.82 39.54
N PRO A 521 -29.20 26.53 39.86
CA PRO A 521 -30.50 25.85 39.88
C PRO A 521 -31.45 26.37 40.98
N ASN A 522 -30.93 27.00 42.04
CA ASN A 522 -31.71 27.42 43.21
C ASN A 522 -32.07 28.92 43.23
N SER A 523 -31.74 29.69 42.19
CA SER A 523 -32.04 31.13 42.15
C SER A 523 -33.54 31.42 42.25
N GLN A 524 -34.37 30.53 41.68
CA GLN A 524 -35.82 30.71 41.56
C GLN A 524 -36.61 30.41 42.82
N GLN A 525 -36.13 29.53 43.71
CA GLN A 525 -36.84 29.21 44.95
C GLN A 525 -36.85 30.37 45.96
N HIS A 526 -35.93 31.34 45.82
CA HIS A 526 -35.90 32.52 46.68
C HIS A 526 -36.66 33.73 46.13
N LEU A 527 -37.20 33.68 44.90
CA LEU A 527 -38.01 34.77 44.36
C LEU A 527 -39.41 34.85 45.00
N GLY A 528 -39.99 33.72 45.42
CA GLY A 528 -41.31 33.67 46.07
C GLY A 528 -41.33 34.06 47.56
N GLN A 529 -40.16 34.14 48.22
CA GLN A 529 -40.02 34.45 49.65
C GLN A 529 -39.13 35.66 49.96
N ARG A 530 -38.72 36.44 48.95
CA ARG A 530 -37.99 37.69 49.18
C ARG A 530 -38.97 38.81 49.52
N ARG A 531 -39.14 39.05 50.83
CA ARG A 531 -39.67 40.32 51.33
C ARG A 531 -38.96 41.48 50.65
N ILE A 532 -39.75 42.40 50.11
CA ILE A 532 -39.34 43.70 49.59
C ILE A 532 -38.51 44.40 50.68
N GLY A 533 -37.19 44.45 50.49
CA GLY A 533 -36.23 45.06 51.40
C GLY A 533 -35.07 45.64 50.60
N THR A 534 -35.15 46.94 50.30
CA THR A 534 -34.38 47.66 49.28
C THR A 534 -32.91 47.96 49.61
N ARG A 535 -32.27 47.26 50.55
CA ARG A 535 -30.82 47.44 50.83
C ARG A 535 -30.18 46.15 51.35
N GLY A 536 -29.78 45.24 50.45
CA GLY A 536 -28.97 44.07 50.83
C GLY A 536 -29.14 42.83 49.96
N ALA A 537 -30.28 42.67 49.27
CA ALA A 537 -30.54 41.51 48.41
C ALA A 537 -29.53 41.38 47.27
N ASP A 538 -29.10 42.50 46.69
CA ASP A 538 -28.12 42.52 45.61
C ASP A 538 -26.73 42.07 46.06
N LYS A 539 -26.35 42.28 47.34
CA LYS A 539 -25.05 41.82 47.85
C LYS A 539 -24.96 40.29 47.92
N GLY A 540 -26.05 39.62 48.28
CA GLY A 540 -26.11 38.16 48.32
C GLY A 540 -25.96 37.55 46.92
N VAL A 541 -26.70 38.07 45.94
CA VAL A 541 -26.61 37.60 44.54
C VAL A 541 -25.20 37.79 43.96
N LYS A 542 -24.52 38.88 44.32
CA LYS A 542 -23.14 39.14 43.89
C LYS A 542 -22.13 38.15 44.50
N GLU A 543 -22.29 37.83 45.78
CA GLU A 543 -21.41 36.84 46.44
C GLU A 543 -21.68 35.42 45.95
N ASP A 544 -22.95 35.04 45.75
CA ASP A 544 -23.34 33.73 45.21
C ASP A 544 -22.75 33.50 43.81
N PHE A 545 -22.85 34.50 42.92
CA PHE A 545 -22.26 34.46 41.58
C PHE A 545 -20.73 34.34 41.64
N LYS A 546 -20.07 35.15 42.48
CA LYS A 546 -18.61 35.11 42.67
C LYS A 546 -18.16 33.77 43.22
N GLN A 547 -18.92 33.16 44.13
CA GLN A 547 -18.64 31.84 44.67
C GLN A 547 -18.82 30.75 43.61
N ALA A 548 -19.87 30.83 42.78
CA ALA A 548 -20.09 29.92 41.65
C ALA A 548 -18.94 29.98 40.65
N MET A 549 -18.48 31.18 40.28
CA MET A 549 -17.32 31.35 39.39
C MET A 549 -16.04 30.79 40.00
N LYS A 550 -15.76 31.09 41.28
CA LYS A 550 -14.61 30.49 41.99
C LYS A 550 -14.67 28.96 42.02
N ALA A 551 -15.86 28.39 42.20
CA ALA A 551 -16.04 26.95 42.20
C ALA A 551 -15.74 26.34 40.82
N GLN A 552 -16.14 26.97 39.72
CA GLN A 552 -15.81 26.48 38.38
C GLN A 552 -14.33 26.66 38.03
N VAL A 553 -13.71 27.79 38.44
CA VAL A 553 -12.25 27.99 38.28
C VAL A 553 -11.46 26.92 39.04
N ALA A 554 -11.92 26.50 40.23
CA ALA A 554 -11.26 25.42 40.98
C ALA A 554 -11.32 24.06 40.25
N ARG A 555 -12.27 23.90 39.31
CA ARG A 555 -12.46 22.70 38.48
C ARG A 555 -11.74 22.77 37.13
N SER A 556 -10.98 23.83 36.83
CA SER A 556 -10.34 24.03 35.52
C SER A 556 -9.37 22.92 35.12
N ASN A 557 -8.87 22.13 36.09
CA ASN A 557 -7.96 21.00 35.86
C ASN A 557 -8.71 19.68 35.61
N GLU A 558 -10.04 19.65 35.71
CA GLU A 558 -10.82 18.46 35.37
C GLU A 558 -10.74 18.16 33.86
N SER A 559 -10.91 16.89 33.50
CA SER A 559 -10.91 16.47 32.10
C SER A 559 -12.17 16.98 31.39
N ILE A 560 -12.01 18.04 30.58
CA ILE A 560 -13.06 18.60 29.71
C ILE A 560 -13.66 17.49 28.81
N LEU A 561 -12.82 16.59 28.30
CA LEU A 561 -13.25 15.45 27.49
C LEU A 561 -14.27 14.56 28.21
N ASN A 562 -13.99 14.16 29.45
CA ASN A 562 -14.89 13.29 30.21
C ASN A 562 -16.17 14.04 30.61
N LEU A 563 -16.08 15.32 30.95
CA LEU A 563 -17.25 16.17 31.22
C LEU A 563 -18.18 16.26 30.02
N ILE A 564 -17.63 16.42 28.82
CA ILE A 564 -18.41 16.51 27.58
C ILE A 564 -19.05 15.17 27.23
N ILE A 565 -18.34 14.06 27.40
CA ILE A 565 -18.92 12.72 27.22
C ILE A 565 -20.12 12.52 28.16
N GLN A 566 -19.96 12.93 29.43
CA GLN A 566 -21.05 12.87 30.41
C GLN A 566 -22.22 13.77 29.99
N PHE A 567 -21.93 14.98 29.52
CA PHE A 567 -22.93 15.95 29.05
C PHE A 567 -23.75 15.42 27.87
N ILE A 568 -23.09 14.93 26.81
CA ILE A 568 -23.78 14.40 25.63
C ILE A 568 -24.63 13.18 26.01
N THR A 569 -24.14 12.37 26.95
CA THR A 569 -24.87 11.19 27.44
C THR A 569 -26.09 11.59 28.28
N SER A 570 -25.99 12.58 29.16
CA SER A 570 -27.09 13.04 30.01
C SER A 570 -28.16 13.78 29.22
N GLU A 571 -27.75 14.65 28.29
CA GLU A 571 -28.64 15.49 27.48
C GLU A 571 -29.09 14.80 26.18
N ARG A 572 -28.96 13.46 26.07
CA ARG A 572 -29.37 12.68 24.89
C ARG A 572 -30.79 12.99 24.40
N SER A 573 -31.72 13.19 25.33
CA SER A 573 -33.13 13.45 25.01
C SER A 573 -33.31 14.81 24.35
N TYR A 574 -32.55 15.83 24.79
CA TYR A 574 -32.56 17.14 24.16
C TYR A 574 -32.05 17.05 22.72
N PHE A 575 -30.88 16.43 22.51
CA PHE A 575 -30.29 16.33 21.17
C PHE A 575 -31.19 15.57 20.19
N LEU A 576 -31.87 14.51 20.61
CA LEU A 576 -32.82 13.79 19.75
C LEU A 576 -34.09 14.60 19.40
N GLN A 577 -34.47 15.58 20.24
CA GLN A 577 -35.66 16.42 20.02
C GLN A 577 -35.40 17.65 19.17
N VAL A 578 -34.14 18.08 19.04
CA VAL A 578 -33.71 19.32 18.34
C VAL A 578 -34.19 19.42 16.88
N GLN A 579 -34.60 18.33 16.23
CA GLN A 579 -35.10 18.31 14.85
C GLN A 579 -36.62 18.08 14.72
N SER A 580 -37.34 17.91 15.84
CA SER A 580 -38.81 17.77 15.85
C SER A 580 -39.55 19.12 15.92
N LEU A 581 -38.79 20.21 15.96
CA LEU A 581 -39.19 21.62 15.95
C LEU A 581 -38.68 22.26 14.66
#